data_AF-A0AAU1EV44-F1
#
_entry.id   AF-A0AAU1EV44-F1
#
_cell.length_a   1.000
_cell.length_b   1.000
_cell.length_c   1.000
_cell.angle_alpha   90.00
_cell.angle_beta   90.00
_cell.angle_gamma   90.00
#
_symmetry.space_group_name_H-M   'P 1'
#
loop_
_entity.id
_entity.type
_entity.pdbx_description
1 polymer ?
#
loop_
_entity_poly.entity_id
_entity_poly.type
_entity_poly.pdbx_seq_one_letter_code
_entity_poly.pdbx_strand_id
1 'polypeptide(L)'
;MARETMAGRVSLLSRTGKILLAGGVALTAAAVAVSAVTLYGGDSAATEANGSGDADFDPGDFGGAPQRIVPTALPGTSPSASSTSKPAPSPGGSATKKPGPPKAPDRPSYSAWAGPGCTGGGLYRETGRFSDGFDGWYTVNIGGHKGDGCDGRFSAVPMSGSDTKDSRGRATWSWYVGSGYTTCSVAVVIPEANRDQDVAGDPTTYRVLADPDDEDSAIKSFEIDQTSLRGRGLIVEKIPVTNQQLAVQLVDRGKDFGSDERDGAHHAAAQMRAICRA
;
A
#
# COMPACT_ATOMS: atom_id res chain seq x y z
N MET A 1 -38.87 54.00 5.35
CA MET A 1 -40.19 54.45 5.83
C MET A 1 -41.23 53.45 5.33
N ALA A 2 -42.01 52.86 6.24
CA ALA A 2 -43.22 52.02 6.08
C ALA A 2 -43.09 50.70 5.26
N ARG A 3 -43.23 49.48 5.81
CA ARG A 3 -44.26 48.78 6.64
C ARG A 3 -45.38 48.08 5.84
N GLU A 4 -45.45 46.75 6.08
CA GLU A 4 -46.59 45.81 6.05
C GLU A 4 -47.20 45.49 4.67
N THR A 5 -47.52 44.22 4.32
CA THR A 5 -48.50 43.33 4.98
C THR A 5 -48.24 41.81 4.82
N MET A 6 -48.69 41.06 5.84
CA MET A 6 -48.85 39.59 5.91
C MET A 6 -49.98 39.03 5.03
N ALA A 7 -49.81 37.79 4.56
CA ALA A 7 -50.78 36.67 4.49
C ALA A 7 -50.04 35.50 3.83
N GLY A 8 -50.05 34.23 4.22
CA GLY A 8 -50.90 33.43 5.09
C GLY A 8 -50.86 32.02 4.49
N ARG A 9 -50.50 30.99 5.25
CA ARG A 9 -50.85 29.58 4.96
C ARG A 9 -50.82 28.78 6.25
N VAL A 10 -51.95 28.15 6.50
CA VAL A 10 -52.38 27.47 7.71
C VAL A 10 -52.62 26.00 7.34
N SER A 11 -52.29 25.10 8.29
CA SER A 11 -52.70 23.68 8.40
C SER A 11 -52.05 22.70 7.42
N LEU A 12 -51.59 21.51 7.82
CA LEU A 12 -52.23 20.51 8.68
C LEU A 12 -51.18 19.66 9.40
N LEU A 13 -51.12 19.71 10.74
CA LEU A 13 -50.56 18.62 11.55
C LEU A 13 -51.65 18.16 12.52
N SER A 14 -52.16 16.96 12.24
CA SER A 14 -53.20 16.31 13.01
C SER A 14 -52.66 15.80 14.34
N ARG A 15 -53.47 16.05 15.36
CA ARG A 15 -53.40 15.57 16.74
C ARG A 15 -53.48 14.05 16.80
N THR A 16 -52.71 13.44 17.73
CA THR A 16 -53.14 12.58 18.87
C THR A 16 -51.94 11.72 19.29
N GLY A 17 -51.57 11.54 20.56
CA GLY A 17 -52.17 11.97 21.82
C GLY A 17 -51.14 11.86 22.94
N LYS A 18 -51.23 12.79 23.89
CA LYS A 18 -50.53 12.74 25.17
C LYS A 18 -51.36 11.88 26.13
N ILE A 19 -50.73 10.94 26.82
CA ILE A 19 -51.17 10.54 28.16
C ILE A 19 -49.98 10.78 29.09
N LEU A 20 -50.16 11.78 29.94
CA LEU A 20 -49.41 12.01 31.17
C LEU A 20 -49.80 10.92 32.17
N LEU A 21 -48.86 10.44 32.98
CA LEU A 21 -49.08 10.28 34.41
C LEU A 21 -47.74 10.43 35.14
N ALA A 22 -47.73 11.42 36.01
CA ALA A 22 -46.67 11.75 36.94
C ALA A 22 -46.67 10.77 38.12
N GLY A 23 -45.52 10.65 38.79
CA GLY A 23 -45.49 10.25 40.20
C GLY A 23 -44.25 9.50 40.64
N GLY A 24 -43.45 10.15 41.48
CA GLY A 24 -42.91 9.49 42.66
C GLY A 24 -41.43 9.11 42.64
N VAL A 25 -40.62 9.96 43.26
CA VAL A 25 -39.25 9.71 43.71
C VAL A 25 -39.24 8.60 44.77
N ALA A 26 -38.28 7.67 44.67
CA ALA A 26 -37.77 6.90 45.82
C ALA A 26 -36.26 6.67 45.66
N LEU A 27 -35.49 7.36 46.51
CA LEU A 27 -34.11 7.07 46.85
C LEU A 27 -34.02 5.67 47.47
N THR A 28 -33.13 4.82 46.96
CA THR A 28 -32.48 3.79 47.78
C THR A 28 -31.01 3.66 47.39
N ALA A 29 -30.15 4.03 48.33
CA ALA A 29 -28.75 3.64 48.38
C ALA A 29 -28.64 2.34 49.17
N ALA A 30 -27.90 1.36 48.65
CA ALA A 30 -27.31 0.24 49.38
C ALA A 30 -26.13 -0.26 48.53
N ALA A 31 -24.89 0.13 48.84
CA ALA A 31 -24.01 -0.48 49.86
C ALA A 31 -23.61 -1.93 49.55
N VAL A 32 -22.42 -2.05 48.94
CA VAL A 32 -21.34 -3.03 49.13
C VAL A 32 -21.73 -4.46 49.54
N ALA A 33 -21.42 -5.42 48.66
CA ALA A 33 -21.01 -6.76 49.06
C ALA A 33 -19.79 -7.19 48.24
N VAL A 34 -18.62 -7.05 48.84
CA VAL A 34 -17.39 -7.74 48.42
C VAL A 34 -17.60 -9.23 48.72
N SER A 35 -17.54 -10.08 47.69
CA SER A 35 -17.38 -11.53 47.88
C SER A 35 -16.11 -11.97 47.19
N ALA A 36 -15.02 -12.00 47.97
CA ALA A 36 -13.85 -12.79 47.68
C ALA A 36 -14.11 -14.20 48.21
N VAL A 37 -14.30 -15.17 47.32
CA VAL A 37 -14.07 -16.59 47.62
C VAL A 37 -13.24 -17.15 46.48
N THR A 38 -11.97 -17.33 46.80
CA THR A 38 -11.02 -18.14 46.06
C THR A 38 -11.25 -19.63 46.34
N LEU A 39 -10.92 -20.44 45.34
CA LEU A 39 -10.43 -21.84 45.36
C LEU A 39 -11.37 -22.91 44.78
N TYR A 40 -10.71 -23.79 43.99
CA TYR A 40 -11.19 -24.89 43.13
C TYR A 40 -11.70 -24.43 41.76
N GLY A 41 -11.03 -24.65 40.64
CA GLY A 41 -10.03 -25.67 40.30
C GLY A 41 -10.34 -26.04 38.85
N GLY A 42 -9.64 -25.40 37.92
CA GLY A 42 -9.84 -25.58 36.48
C GLY A 42 -8.51 -25.41 35.78
N ASP A 43 -7.82 -26.53 35.64
CA ASP A 43 -6.61 -26.71 34.84
C ASP A 43 -6.93 -26.37 33.38
N SER A 44 -6.39 -25.25 32.91
CA SER A 44 -6.14 -25.02 31.48
C SER A 44 -4.80 -24.34 31.39
N ALA A 45 -3.81 -25.19 31.12
CA ALA A 45 -2.45 -24.87 30.78
C ALA A 45 -2.35 -23.59 29.95
N ALA A 46 -1.33 -22.81 30.30
CA ALA A 46 -0.71 -21.84 29.43
C ALA A 46 -0.44 -22.50 28.07
N THR A 47 -1.24 -22.16 27.07
CA THR A 47 -0.77 -22.22 25.70
C THR A 47 -0.12 -20.87 25.43
N GLU A 48 1.17 -20.78 25.78
CA GLU A 48 2.06 -19.86 25.10
C GLU A 48 2.04 -20.24 23.61
N ALA A 49 1.14 -19.63 22.86
CA ALA A 49 1.27 -19.54 21.42
C ALA A 49 2.36 -18.50 21.16
N ASN A 50 3.60 -18.92 21.39
CA ASN A 50 4.79 -18.29 20.88
C ASN A 50 4.80 -18.52 19.35
N GLY A 51 3.94 -17.75 18.67
CA GLY A 51 3.88 -17.67 17.21
C GLY A 51 4.66 -16.44 16.77
N SER A 52 5.94 -16.37 17.13
CA SER A 52 6.92 -15.54 16.44
C SER A 52 7.09 -16.08 15.02
N GLY A 53 6.11 -15.77 14.18
CA GLY A 53 6.24 -15.77 12.73
C GLY A 53 6.50 -14.33 12.31
N ASP A 54 7.62 -13.75 12.78
CA ASP A 54 8.24 -12.66 12.04
C ASP A 54 8.52 -13.25 10.65
N ALA A 55 7.65 -12.97 9.68
CA ALA A 55 7.95 -13.17 8.29
C ALA A 55 9.10 -12.21 7.99
N ASP A 56 10.32 -12.70 8.21
CA ASP A 56 11.55 -12.01 7.94
C ASP A 56 11.61 -11.83 6.42
N PHE A 57 11.13 -10.67 5.96
CA PHE A 57 11.28 -10.26 4.58
C PHE A 57 12.77 -10.02 4.37
N ASP A 58 13.45 -10.97 3.72
CA ASP A 58 14.85 -10.80 3.37
C ASP A 58 14.97 -9.74 2.25
N PRO A 59 15.66 -8.60 2.48
CA PRO A 59 15.83 -7.56 1.46
C PRO A 59 16.68 -8.00 0.24
N GLY A 60 17.16 -9.25 0.23
CA GLY A 60 17.82 -9.91 -0.90
C GLY A 60 16.88 -10.79 -1.74
N ASP A 61 15.78 -11.28 -1.19
CA ASP A 61 14.81 -12.17 -1.85
C ASP A 61 13.55 -11.42 -2.29
N PHE A 62 13.70 -10.50 -3.26
CA PHE A 62 12.55 -10.04 -4.04
C PHE A 62 12.08 -11.19 -4.95
N GLY A 63 11.40 -12.19 -4.37
CA GLY A 63 10.95 -13.43 -5.01
C GLY A 63 9.86 -13.26 -6.09
N GLY A 64 9.68 -12.07 -6.63
CA GLY A 64 8.82 -11.76 -7.78
C GLY A 64 9.65 -11.71 -9.07
N ALA A 65 9.16 -12.36 -10.14
CA ALA A 65 9.80 -12.26 -11.44
C ALA A 65 9.88 -10.78 -11.87
N PRO A 66 11.04 -10.30 -12.36
CA PRO A 66 11.19 -8.91 -12.78
C PRO A 66 10.15 -8.58 -13.85
N GLN A 67 9.35 -7.55 -13.60
CA GLN A 67 8.36 -7.09 -14.56
C GLN A 67 8.98 -5.98 -15.40
N ARG A 68 9.03 -6.22 -16.71
CA ARG A 68 9.30 -5.14 -17.64
C ARG A 68 8.05 -4.26 -17.69
N ILE A 69 8.25 -2.96 -17.51
CA ILE A 69 7.20 -1.99 -17.78
C ILE A 69 6.88 -2.03 -19.28
N VAL A 70 5.82 -2.74 -19.63
CA VAL A 70 5.10 -2.51 -20.88
C VAL A 70 4.24 -1.27 -20.67
N PRO A 71 4.35 -0.23 -21.51
CA PRO A 71 3.33 0.81 -21.53
C PRO A 71 1.98 0.12 -21.79
N THR A 72 1.02 0.27 -20.88
CA THR A 72 -0.37 -0.10 -21.21
C THR A 72 -0.80 0.79 -22.37
N ALA A 73 -0.96 0.17 -23.54
CA ALA A 73 -1.44 0.85 -24.74
C ALA A 73 -2.94 1.16 -24.59
N LEU A 74 -3.36 2.29 -25.15
CA LEU A 74 -4.77 2.56 -25.49
C LEU A 74 -5.31 1.41 -26.40
N PRO A 75 -6.65 1.18 -26.44
CA PRO A 75 -7.22 -0.06 -26.95
C PRO A 75 -6.80 -0.39 -28.40
N GLY A 76 -6.34 -1.63 -28.59
CA GLY A 76 -6.18 -2.26 -29.89
C GLY A 76 -4.76 -2.17 -30.46
N THR A 77 -3.95 -3.20 -30.22
CA THR A 77 -3.14 -3.94 -31.21
C THR A 77 -2.38 -5.06 -30.47
N SER A 78 -2.74 -6.32 -30.72
CA SER A 78 -1.99 -7.49 -30.25
C SER A 78 -0.70 -7.69 -31.06
N PRO A 79 0.34 -8.29 -30.46
CA PRO A 79 1.08 -9.29 -31.23
C PRO A 79 1.37 -10.60 -30.49
N SER A 80 1.47 -11.62 -31.33
CA SER A 80 1.61 -13.05 -31.11
C SER A 80 2.96 -13.46 -30.50
N ALA A 81 2.92 -14.51 -29.67
CA ALA A 81 4.08 -15.21 -29.14
C ALA A 81 4.74 -16.13 -30.18
N SER A 82 6.05 -16.35 -30.05
CA SER A 82 6.73 -17.51 -30.64
C SER A 82 7.95 -17.90 -29.79
N SER A 83 7.99 -19.19 -29.48
CA SER A 83 8.93 -19.91 -28.62
C SER A 83 10.07 -20.59 -29.42
N THR A 84 10.90 -21.37 -28.70
CA THR A 84 11.97 -22.33 -29.12
C THR A 84 13.33 -21.69 -29.44
N SER A 85 14.50 -22.22 -29.05
CA SER A 85 14.91 -23.56 -28.62
C SER A 85 16.26 -23.55 -27.84
N LYS A 86 16.49 -24.63 -27.07
CA LYS A 86 17.68 -24.95 -26.25
C LYS A 86 18.78 -25.62 -27.10
N PRO A 87 20.07 -25.52 -26.72
CA PRO A 87 20.95 -26.71 -26.76
C PRO A 87 21.70 -27.04 -25.45
N ALA A 88 22.08 -28.31 -25.34
CA ALA A 88 22.63 -29.04 -24.19
C ALA A 88 24.16 -28.88 -23.97
N PRO A 89 24.74 -29.40 -22.87
CA PRO A 89 26.07 -29.03 -22.36
C PRO A 89 27.20 -29.95 -22.86
N SER A 90 28.45 -29.49 -22.75
CA SER A 90 29.65 -30.33 -22.95
C SER A 90 30.74 -30.03 -21.90
N PRO A 91 31.62 -31.01 -21.56
CA PRO A 91 32.21 -31.17 -20.22
C PRO A 91 33.58 -30.51 -20.02
N GLY A 92 33.94 -30.41 -18.73
CA GLY A 92 35.10 -29.70 -18.19
C GLY A 92 36.46 -30.21 -18.63
N GLY A 93 37.37 -29.24 -18.80
CA GLY A 93 38.82 -29.43 -18.82
C GLY A 93 39.45 -28.51 -17.79
N SER A 94 40.15 -29.10 -16.81
CA SER A 94 40.95 -28.40 -15.80
C SER A 94 42.06 -27.60 -16.47
N ALA A 95 41.95 -26.26 -16.41
CA ALA A 95 43.03 -25.36 -16.78
C ALA A 95 43.42 -24.52 -15.56
N THR A 96 44.72 -24.59 -15.25
CA THR A 96 45.45 -23.80 -14.25
C THR A 96 45.00 -22.34 -14.20
N LYS A 97 44.64 -21.88 -13.00
CA LYS A 97 44.10 -20.55 -12.68
C LYS A 97 45.14 -19.46 -12.97
N LYS A 98 45.10 -18.88 -14.17
CA LYS A 98 45.75 -17.61 -14.48
C LYS A 98 45.16 -16.54 -13.53
N PRO A 99 45.96 -15.66 -12.91
CA PRO A 99 45.43 -14.54 -12.14
C PRO A 99 44.43 -13.77 -13.00
N GLY A 100 43.20 -13.66 -12.51
CA GLY A 100 42.15 -12.94 -13.22
C GLY A 100 42.56 -11.49 -13.44
N PRO A 101 42.09 -10.85 -14.53
CA PRO A 101 42.29 -9.43 -14.70
C PRO A 101 41.79 -8.67 -13.46
N PRO A 102 42.43 -7.54 -13.09
CA PRO A 102 41.99 -6.73 -11.96
C PRO A 102 40.48 -6.46 -12.05
N LYS A 103 39.76 -6.64 -10.93
CA LYS A 103 38.33 -6.32 -10.84
C LYS A 103 38.17 -4.88 -11.29
N ALA A 104 37.37 -4.66 -12.35
CA ALA A 104 37.04 -3.31 -12.78
C ALA A 104 36.45 -2.54 -11.58
N PRO A 105 36.78 -1.23 -11.42
CA PRO A 105 36.23 -0.45 -10.33
C PRO A 105 34.71 -0.56 -10.30
N ASP A 106 34.15 -0.79 -9.11
CA ASP A 106 32.71 -0.89 -8.92
C ASP A 106 32.09 0.44 -9.37
N ARG A 107 31.21 0.38 -10.38
CA ARG A 107 30.55 1.57 -10.92
C ARG A 107 29.70 2.22 -9.84
N PRO A 108 29.49 3.56 -9.86
CA PRO A 108 28.63 4.22 -8.89
C PRO A 108 27.26 3.53 -8.83
N SER A 109 26.85 3.12 -7.64
CA SER A 109 25.54 2.52 -7.40
C SER A 109 24.78 3.31 -6.36
N TYR A 110 23.53 3.67 -6.66
CA TYR A 110 22.60 4.28 -5.71
C TYR A 110 21.60 3.21 -5.25
N SER A 111 21.35 3.11 -3.95
CA SER A 111 20.22 2.36 -3.43
C SER A 111 19.71 2.95 -2.13
N ALA A 112 18.39 3.15 -2.04
CA ALA A 112 17.74 3.68 -0.85
C ALA A 112 16.27 3.23 -0.78
N TRP A 113 15.80 3.01 0.44
CA TRP A 113 14.40 2.74 0.73
C TRP A 113 13.61 4.03 0.95
N ALA A 114 12.33 4.01 0.57
CA ALA A 114 11.34 5.02 0.88
C ALA A 114 9.98 4.34 1.13
N GLY A 115 9.12 4.98 1.93
CA GLY A 115 7.77 4.49 2.21
C GLY A 115 7.32 4.86 3.62
N PRO A 116 6.11 4.47 4.02
CA PRO A 116 5.65 4.64 5.39
C PRO A 116 6.67 4.08 6.38
N GLY A 117 6.96 4.84 7.43
CA GLY A 117 7.88 4.41 8.50
C GLY A 117 9.35 4.27 8.12
N CYS A 118 9.74 4.63 6.89
CA CYS A 118 11.15 4.67 6.50
C CYS A 118 11.79 6.01 6.85
N THR A 119 12.99 5.98 7.42
CA THR A 119 13.87 7.15 7.60
C THR A 119 15.05 7.15 6.62
N GLY A 120 14.97 6.34 5.56
CA GLY A 120 16.02 6.13 4.55
C GLY A 120 16.24 7.31 3.59
N GLY A 121 17.11 7.12 2.60
CA GLY A 121 17.54 8.16 1.64
C GLY A 121 16.54 8.57 0.56
N GLY A 122 15.25 8.21 0.69
CA GLY A 122 14.17 8.65 -0.18
C GLY A 122 12.99 9.22 0.61
N LEU A 123 12.05 9.83 -0.10
CA LEU A 123 10.89 10.52 0.47
C LEU A 123 9.60 9.76 0.16
N TYR A 124 8.63 9.87 1.07
CA TYR A 124 7.28 9.34 0.91
C TYR A 124 6.27 10.44 1.26
N ARG A 125 5.28 10.66 0.40
CA ARG A 125 4.22 11.65 0.59
C ARG A 125 2.86 11.07 0.23
N GLU A 126 1.87 11.39 1.04
CA GLU A 126 0.47 11.08 0.76
C GLU A 126 -0.29 12.37 0.46
N THR A 127 -1.03 12.39 -0.64
CA THR A 127 -1.94 13.48 -1.00
C THR A 127 -3.38 12.97 -0.94
N GLY A 128 -4.30 13.83 -0.49
CA GLY A 128 -5.73 13.48 -0.42
C GLY A 128 -6.07 12.52 0.72
N ARG A 129 -5.18 12.35 1.71
CA ARG A 129 -5.43 11.53 2.90
C ARG A 129 -6.63 12.09 3.68
N PHE A 130 -7.57 11.22 4.02
CA PHE A 130 -8.67 11.45 4.96
C PHE A 130 -8.85 10.22 5.83
N SER A 131 -9.49 10.36 7.00
CA SER A 131 -9.75 9.23 7.91
C SER A 131 -11.25 9.07 8.11
N ASP A 132 -11.76 7.86 7.86
CA ASP A 132 -13.16 7.48 8.04
C ASP A 132 -13.26 5.98 8.37
N GLY A 133 -12.61 5.57 9.47
CA GLY A 133 -12.51 4.15 9.82
C GLY A 133 -11.83 3.34 8.71
N PHE A 134 -12.54 2.31 8.22
CA PHE A 134 -12.09 1.47 7.12
C PHE A 134 -12.53 1.97 5.74
N ASP A 135 -13.26 3.08 5.64
CA ASP A 135 -13.65 3.70 4.36
C ASP A 135 -12.65 4.78 3.92
N GLY A 136 -11.81 5.24 4.86
CA GLY A 136 -10.74 6.20 4.59
C GLY A 136 -9.35 5.58 4.69
N TRP A 137 -8.34 6.44 4.69
CA TRP A 137 -6.95 5.99 4.87
C TRP A 137 -6.70 5.56 6.31
N TYR A 138 -6.02 4.44 6.46
CA TYR A 138 -5.48 3.99 7.75
C TYR A 138 -4.09 3.38 7.58
N THR A 139 -3.42 3.20 8.71
CA THR A 139 -2.10 2.58 8.78
C THR A 139 -2.25 1.18 9.31
N VAL A 140 -1.68 0.21 8.60
CA VAL A 140 -1.51 -1.15 9.07
C VAL A 140 -0.09 -1.28 9.61
N ASN A 141 0.05 -1.68 10.86
CA ASN A 141 1.33 -1.54 11.59
C ASN A 141 2.37 -2.62 11.29
N ILE A 142 1.99 -3.65 10.54
CA ILE A 142 2.84 -4.79 10.18
C ILE A 142 2.56 -5.22 8.74
N GLY A 143 3.47 -6.00 8.15
CA GLY A 143 3.30 -6.61 6.83
C GLY A 143 4.19 -6.04 5.73
N GLY A 144 4.69 -4.81 5.91
CA GLY A 144 5.68 -4.18 5.02
C GLY A 144 7.13 -4.58 5.35
N HIS A 145 8.08 -3.92 4.67
CA HIS A 145 9.52 -4.12 4.88
C HIS A 145 9.98 -3.50 6.20
N LYS A 146 10.67 -4.32 7.00
CA LYS A 146 11.27 -3.95 8.29
C LYS A 146 12.79 -4.04 8.19
N GLY A 147 13.49 -3.06 8.76
CA GLY A 147 14.95 -2.93 8.62
C GLY A 147 15.33 -1.87 7.59
N ASP A 148 16.63 -1.63 7.42
CA ASP A 148 17.19 -0.56 6.56
C ASP A 148 16.61 0.85 6.84
N GLY A 149 16.17 1.08 8.08
CA GLY A 149 15.51 2.31 8.51
C GLY A 149 13.99 2.33 8.33
N CYS A 150 13.35 1.21 8.00
CA CYS A 150 11.89 1.06 7.89
C CYS A 150 11.32 0.20 9.02
N ASP A 151 10.10 0.52 9.48
CA ASP A 151 9.45 -0.14 10.62
C ASP A 151 8.42 -1.22 10.24
N GLY A 152 8.18 -1.44 8.95
CA GLY A 152 7.25 -2.46 8.45
C GLY A 152 5.78 -2.05 8.40
N ARG A 153 5.42 -0.82 8.78
CA ARG A 153 4.03 -0.35 8.60
C ARG A 153 3.74 -0.02 7.13
N PHE A 154 2.49 -0.05 6.71
CA PHE A 154 2.09 0.45 5.39
C PHE A 154 0.77 1.23 5.47
N SER A 155 0.46 1.95 4.40
CA SER A 155 -0.79 2.71 4.29
C SER A 155 -1.81 1.94 3.46
N ALA A 156 -2.98 1.69 4.04
CA ALA A 156 -4.16 1.26 3.30
C ALA A 156 -4.77 2.50 2.65
N VAL A 157 -4.79 2.51 1.32
CA VAL A 157 -5.26 3.61 0.48
C VAL A 157 -6.66 3.27 -0.03
N PRO A 158 -7.71 4.04 0.31
CA PRO A 158 -9.06 3.77 -0.18
C PRO A 158 -9.08 3.88 -1.69
N MET A 159 -9.87 3.01 -2.33
CA MET A 159 -10.06 3.10 -3.78
C MET A 159 -11.08 4.18 -4.12
N SER A 160 -11.09 4.63 -5.37
CA SER A 160 -11.96 5.68 -5.89
C SER A 160 -13.42 5.23 -6.08
N GLY A 161 -13.71 3.93 -5.93
CA GLY A 161 -14.97 3.31 -6.32
C GLY A 161 -15.16 3.19 -7.83
N SER A 162 -14.11 3.39 -8.63
CA SER A 162 -14.16 3.32 -10.09
C SER A 162 -12.95 2.60 -10.69
N ASP A 163 -13.23 1.70 -11.63
CA ASP A 163 -12.21 1.04 -12.45
C ASP A 163 -11.52 1.96 -13.47
N THR A 164 -12.06 3.15 -13.70
CA THR A 164 -11.68 4.02 -14.82
C THR A 164 -11.37 5.45 -14.39
N LYS A 165 -11.63 5.80 -13.13
CA LYS A 165 -11.42 7.16 -12.61
C LYS A 165 -10.57 7.12 -11.37
N ASP A 166 -9.59 8.00 -11.33
CA ASP A 166 -8.89 8.32 -10.10
C ASP A 166 -9.73 9.34 -9.32
N SER A 167 -9.58 9.36 -8.00
CA SER A 167 -10.04 10.45 -7.16
C SER A 167 -8.83 11.28 -6.71
N ARG A 168 -8.77 11.74 -5.45
CA ARG A 168 -7.68 12.57 -4.92
C ARG A 168 -6.60 11.78 -4.17
N GLY A 169 -6.81 10.49 -3.90
CA GLY A 169 -5.90 9.69 -3.08
C GLY A 169 -4.61 9.34 -3.83
N ARG A 170 -3.46 9.80 -3.34
CA ARG A 170 -2.15 9.51 -3.94
C ARG A 170 -1.13 9.13 -2.88
N ALA A 171 -0.24 8.21 -3.23
CA ALA A 171 0.97 7.92 -2.47
C ALA A 171 2.19 8.02 -3.41
N THR A 172 3.13 8.90 -3.10
CA THR A 172 4.30 9.17 -3.95
C THR A 172 5.58 8.81 -3.20
N TRP A 173 6.43 8.02 -3.86
CA TRP A 173 7.81 7.75 -3.46
C TRP A 173 8.75 8.50 -4.39
N SER A 174 9.77 9.15 -3.82
CA SER A 174 10.77 9.84 -4.62
C SER A 174 12.18 9.72 -4.04
N TRP A 175 13.17 9.80 -4.93
CA TRP A 175 14.58 9.71 -4.61
C TRP A 175 15.38 10.71 -5.43
N TYR A 176 16.29 11.41 -4.79
CA TYR A 176 17.35 12.12 -5.49
C TYR A 176 18.51 11.15 -5.72
N VAL A 177 18.62 10.64 -6.95
CA VAL A 177 19.59 9.61 -7.31
C VAL A 177 20.92 10.20 -7.79
N GLY A 178 20.95 11.52 -8.06
CA GLY A 178 22.12 12.24 -8.54
C GLY A 178 22.36 12.07 -10.04
N SER A 179 23.47 12.63 -10.53
CA SER A 179 23.86 12.56 -11.94
C SER A 179 24.43 11.20 -12.34
N GLY A 180 24.31 10.83 -13.61
CA GLY A 180 24.94 9.64 -14.18
C GLY A 180 24.01 8.43 -14.34
N TYR A 181 22.74 8.55 -13.91
CA TYR A 181 21.70 7.54 -14.11
C TYR A 181 20.65 8.05 -15.09
N THR A 182 20.34 7.25 -16.11
CA THR A 182 19.23 7.50 -17.04
C THR A 182 18.01 6.64 -16.74
N THR A 183 18.24 5.47 -16.15
CA THR A 183 17.19 4.57 -15.67
C THR A 183 17.63 3.89 -14.38
N CYS A 184 16.65 3.56 -13.54
CA CYS A 184 16.82 2.74 -12.35
C CYS A 184 15.81 1.59 -12.35
N SER A 185 15.95 0.68 -11.39
CA SER A 185 14.89 -0.26 -11.03
C SER A 185 14.31 0.13 -9.69
N VAL A 186 13.03 -0.19 -9.48
CA VAL A 186 12.37 -0.05 -8.19
C VAL A 186 11.92 -1.43 -7.74
N ALA A 187 12.32 -1.82 -6.54
CA ALA A 187 11.78 -3.00 -5.89
C ALA A 187 10.59 -2.56 -5.02
N VAL A 188 9.40 -3.07 -5.34
CA VAL A 188 8.13 -2.74 -4.69
C VAL A 188 7.81 -3.84 -3.69
N VAL A 189 7.48 -3.48 -2.45
CA VAL A 189 6.99 -4.41 -1.44
C VAL A 189 5.47 -4.46 -1.53
N ILE A 190 4.92 -5.66 -1.69
CA ILE A 190 3.50 -5.92 -1.58
C ILE A 190 3.30 -6.57 -0.21
N PRO A 191 2.70 -5.86 0.76
CA PRO A 191 2.69 -6.34 2.14
C PRO A 191 1.80 -7.57 2.29
N GLU A 192 2.08 -8.36 3.31
CA GLU A 192 1.13 -9.34 3.84
C GLU A 192 0.20 -8.62 4.84
N ALA A 193 -1.09 -8.97 4.89
CA ALA A 193 -2.02 -8.35 5.83
C ALA A 193 -2.98 -9.36 6.44
N ASN A 194 -3.47 -9.07 7.65
CA ASN A 194 -4.48 -9.90 8.31
C ASN A 194 -5.85 -9.82 7.62
N ARG A 195 -6.10 -8.74 6.88
CA ARG A 195 -7.30 -8.53 6.07
C ARG A 195 -6.88 -8.39 4.62
N ASP A 196 -7.44 -9.25 3.77
CA ASP A 196 -7.21 -9.19 2.33
C ASP A 196 -7.60 -7.83 1.73
N GLN A 197 -8.60 -7.17 2.33
CA GLN A 197 -9.04 -5.83 1.94
C GLN A 197 -7.94 -4.76 2.05
N ASP A 198 -6.99 -4.91 2.97
CA ASP A 198 -5.92 -3.93 3.16
C ASP A 198 -4.92 -3.93 1.99
N VAL A 199 -4.91 -5.02 1.20
CA VAL A 199 -4.00 -5.30 0.08
C VAL A 199 -4.80 -5.88 -1.09
N ALA A 200 -5.80 -5.15 -1.55
CA ALA A 200 -6.83 -5.63 -2.48
C ALA A 200 -6.74 -5.02 -3.89
N GLY A 201 -5.69 -4.24 -4.18
CA GLY A 201 -5.56 -3.57 -5.47
C GLY A 201 -5.32 -4.52 -6.64
N ASP A 202 -6.36 -4.71 -7.46
CA ASP A 202 -6.36 -5.55 -8.67
C ASP A 202 -6.98 -4.80 -9.88
N PRO A 203 -6.15 -4.13 -10.69
CA PRO A 203 -4.76 -3.76 -10.41
C PRO A 203 -4.66 -2.53 -9.49
N THR A 204 -3.49 -2.33 -8.91
CA THR A 204 -3.04 -1.02 -8.43
C THR A 204 -2.29 -0.30 -9.54
N THR A 205 -2.73 0.89 -9.90
CA THR A 205 -2.07 1.71 -10.93
C THR A 205 -0.97 2.59 -10.33
N TYR A 206 0.22 2.48 -10.91
CA TYR A 206 1.37 3.33 -10.61
C TYR A 206 1.73 4.20 -11.82
N ARG A 207 2.23 5.41 -11.55
CA ARG A 207 2.73 6.39 -12.51
C ARG A 207 4.18 6.71 -12.18
N VAL A 208 5.00 6.85 -13.21
CA VAL A 208 6.35 7.42 -13.08
C VAL A 208 6.25 8.90 -13.39
N LEU A 209 6.72 9.74 -12.49
CA LEU A 209 6.65 11.20 -12.60
C LEU A 209 7.97 11.78 -13.11
N ALA A 210 7.90 12.82 -13.93
CA ALA A 210 9.07 13.63 -14.30
C ALA A 210 9.48 14.59 -13.16
N ASP A 211 8.50 15.02 -12.36
CA ASP A 211 8.67 15.87 -11.19
C ASP A 211 7.82 15.29 -10.04
N PRO A 212 8.41 14.87 -8.90
CA PRO A 212 7.64 14.33 -7.79
C PRO A 212 6.66 15.33 -7.16
N ASP A 213 6.82 16.63 -7.38
CA ASP A 213 5.95 17.68 -6.84
C ASP A 213 4.81 18.08 -7.79
N ASP A 214 4.81 17.58 -9.03
CA ASP A 214 3.75 17.76 -10.01
C ASP A 214 3.08 16.41 -10.32
N GLU A 215 1.88 16.21 -9.78
CA GLU A 215 1.11 14.97 -9.92
C GLU A 215 0.67 14.69 -11.36
N ASP A 216 0.66 15.71 -12.23
CA ASP A 216 0.30 15.60 -13.64
C ASP A 216 1.52 15.35 -14.54
N SER A 217 2.73 15.35 -13.99
CA SER A 217 3.99 15.13 -14.71
C SER A 217 4.26 13.66 -15.09
N ALA A 218 3.21 12.83 -15.14
CA ALA A 218 3.31 11.42 -15.43
C ALA A 218 3.88 11.17 -16.85
N ILE A 219 5.01 10.47 -16.91
CA ILE A 219 5.69 10.09 -18.16
C ILE A 219 5.52 8.62 -18.52
N LYS A 220 5.10 7.79 -17.56
CA LYS A 220 4.86 6.36 -17.75
C LYS A 220 3.89 5.84 -16.71
N SER A 221 3.27 4.69 -16.97
CA SER A 221 2.51 3.94 -15.98
C SER A 221 2.85 2.46 -16.00
N PHE A 222 2.54 1.78 -14.90
CA PHE A 222 2.53 0.33 -14.77
C PHE A 222 1.48 -0.08 -13.74
N GLU A 223 1.09 -1.35 -13.77
CA GLU A 223 0.05 -1.91 -12.92
C GLU A 223 0.60 -3.12 -12.17
N ILE A 224 0.16 -3.30 -10.93
CA ILE A 224 0.52 -4.46 -10.09
C ILE A 224 -0.79 -5.04 -9.55
N ASP A 225 -1.01 -6.33 -9.78
CA ASP A 225 -2.01 -7.10 -9.03
C ASP A 225 -1.42 -7.42 -7.65
N GLN A 226 -1.88 -6.68 -6.64
CA GLN A 226 -1.42 -6.85 -5.26
C GLN A 226 -2.01 -8.12 -4.63
N THR A 227 -3.19 -8.57 -5.10
CA THR A 227 -3.89 -9.71 -4.52
C THR A 227 -3.14 -11.01 -4.74
N SER A 228 -2.54 -11.20 -5.93
CA SER A 228 -1.73 -12.37 -6.24
C SER A 228 -0.28 -12.30 -5.75
N LEU A 229 0.14 -11.15 -5.22
CA LEU A 229 1.51 -10.87 -4.81
C LEU A 229 1.68 -10.53 -3.32
N ARG A 230 0.65 -10.71 -2.48
CA ARG A 230 0.73 -10.46 -1.03
C ARG A 230 1.94 -11.15 -0.39
N GLY A 231 2.60 -10.43 0.51
CA GLY A 231 3.81 -10.86 1.20
C GLY A 231 5.06 -10.99 0.31
N ARG A 232 5.04 -10.48 -0.93
CA ARG A 232 6.15 -10.63 -1.89
C ARG A 232 6.72 -9.28 -2.32
N GLY A 233 7.94 -9.36 -2.84
CA GLY A 233 8.59 -8.24 -3.53
C GLY A 233 8.50 -8.38 -5.05
N LEU A 234 8.36 -7.25 -5.76
CA LEU A 234 8.37 -7.19 -7.22
C LEU A 234 9.42 -6.19 -7.71
N ILE A 235 10.27 -6.59 -8.66
CA ILE A 235 11.22 -5.64 -9.29
C ILE A 235 10.61 -5.10 -10.57
N VAL A 236 10.53 -3.77 -10.66
CA VAL A 236 10.15 -3.03 -11.86
C VAL A 236 11.39 -2.38 -12.45
N GLU A 237 11.78 -2.81 -13.65
CA GLU A 237 13.01 -2.36 -14.30
C GLU A 237 12.81 -1.16 -15.23
N LYS A 238 13.89 -0.43 -15.50
CA LYS A 238 13.97 0.64 -16.50
C LYS A 238 12.98 1.78 -16.25
N ILE A 239 12.83 2.15 -14.98
CA ILE A 239 12.12 3.37 -14.60
C ILE A 239 13.00 4.56 -14.98
N PRO A 240 12.51 5.50 -15.81
CA PRO A 240 13.30 6.66 -16.22
C PRO A 240 13.64 7.56 -15.04
N VAL A 241 14.85 8.12 -15.07
CA VAL A 241 15.31 9.18 -14.16
C VAL A 241 15.19 10.51 -14.87
N THR A 242 14.53 11.48 -14.24
CA THR A 242 14.34 12.83 -14.79
C THR A 242 14.89 13.84 -13.79
N ASN A 243 15.67 14.82 -14.26
CA ASN A 243 16.27 15.86 -13.40
C ASN A 243 16.98 15.30 -12.15
N GLN A 244 17.73 14.19 -12.33
CA GLN A 244 18.45 13.49 -11.24
C GLN A 244 17.53 12.87 -10.17
N GLN A 245 16.23 12.74 -10.47
CA GLN A 245 15.23 12.20 -9.57
C GLN A 245 14.55 10.98 -10.18
N LEU A 246 14.15 10.08 -9.30
CA LEU A 246 13.30 8.94 -9.57
C LEU A 246 12.02 9.14 -8.78
N ALA A 247 10.85 9.05 -9.41
CA ALA A 247 9.57 9.26 -8.73
C ALA A 247 8.51 8.28 -9.22
N VAL A 248 7.82 7.65 -8.28
CA VAL A 248 6.72 6.71 -8.53
C VAL A 248 5.53 7.14 -7.69
N GLN A 249 4.35 7.17 -8.28
CA GLN A 249 3.10 7.56 -7.63
C GLN A 249 2.06 6.45 -7.82
N LEU A 250 1.46 5.98 -6.74
CA LEU A 250 0.24 5.20 -6.75
C LEU A 250 -0.96 6.14 -6.84
N VAL A 251 -1.92 5.79 -7.70
CA VAL A 251 -3.24 6.44 -7.76
C VAL A 251 -4.32 5.50 -7.25
N ASP A 252 -5.36 6.06 -6.66
CA ASP A 252 -6.46 5.36 -5.98
C ASP A 252 -7.50 4.71 -6.91
N ARG A 253 -7.18 4.50 -8.19
CA ARG A 253 -8.14 3.90 -9.13
C ARG A 253 -8.40 2.43 -8.79
N GLY A 254 -9.64 2.13 -8.44
CA GLY A 254 -10.08 0.78 -8.14
C GLY A 254 -11.54 0.75 -7.70
N LYS A 255 -12.14 -0.45 -7.67
CA LYS A 255 -13.48 -0.65 -7.11
C LYS A 255 -13.36 -1.31 -5.74
N ASP A 256 -14.01 -0.70 -4.76
CA ASP A 256 -14.12 -1.11 -3.36
C ASP A 256 -15.54 -1.59 -2.99
N PHE A 257 -16.32 -2.01 -3.98
CA PHE A 257 -17.66 -2.56 -3.78
C PHE A 257 -18.04 -3.56 -4.87
N GLY A 258 -19.15 -4.27 -4.64
CA GLY A 258 -19.79 -5.15 -5.63
C GLY A 258 -19.55 -6.65 -5.43
N SER A 259 -18.62 -7.03 -4.54
CA SER A 259 -18.49 -8.38 -3.98
C SER A 259 -17.96 -8.29 -2.54
N ASP A 260 -18.12 -9.36 -1.76
CA ASP A 260 -17.66 -9.40 -0.36
C ASP A 260 -16.15 -9.21 -0.24
N GLU A 261 -15.37 -9.64 -1.25
CA GLU A 261 -13.92 -9.45 -1.31
C GLU A 261 -13.51 -8.02 -1.69
N ARG A 262 -14.43 -7.25 -2.29
CA ARG A 262 -14.19 -5.87 -2.71
C ARG A 262 -14.69 -4.85 -1.71
N ASP A 263 -15.68 -5.18 -0.89
CA ASP A 263 -16.26 -4.24 0.07
C ASP A 263 -15.18 -3.72 1.04
N GLY A 264 -14.93 -2.40 0.98
CA GLY A 264 -13.86 -1.76 1.74
C GLY A 264 -12.44 -2.12 1.27
N ALA A 265 -12.26 -2.52 0.00
CA ALA A 265 -10.95 -2.82 -0.56
C ALA A 265 -10.06 -1.56 -0.64
N HIS A 266 -8.79 -1.75 -0.34
CA HIS A 266 -7.75 -0.73 -0.35
C HIS A 266 -6.59 -1.17 -1.24
N HIS A 267 -5.90 -0.20 -1.84
CA HIS A 267 -4.55 -0.44 -2.32
C HIS A 267 -3.58 -0.38 -1.14
N ALA A 268 -2.53 -1.20 -1.18
CA ALA A 268 -1.46 -1.11 -0.22
C ALA A 268 -0.32 -0.23 -0.72
N ALA A 269 0.00 0.84 0.00
CA ALA A 269 1.19 1.65 -0.21
C ALA A 269 2.23 1.32 0.86
N ALA A 270 3.17 0.42 0.53
CA ALA A 270 4.25 0.00 1.42
C ALA A 270 5.61 0.59 0.97
N GLN A 271 6.71 -0.07 1.35
CA GLN A 271 8.06 0.39 1.05
C GLN A 271 8.46 0.10 -0.41
N MET A 272 9.30 0.97 -0.95
CA MET A 272 9.97 0.78 -2.23
C MET A 272 11.46 1.02 -2.08
N ARG A 273 12.27 0.27 -2.82
CA ARG A 273 13.72 0.47 -2.90
C ARG A 273 14.12 0.90 -4.29
N ALA A 274 14.72 2.08 -4.39
CA ALA A 274 15.40 2.51 -5.62
C ALA A 274 16.73 1.78 -5.77
N ILE A 275 17.05 1.35 -6.98
CA ILE A 275 18.30 0.65 -7.32
C ILE A 275 18.80 1.18 -8.67
N CYS A 276 19.84 2.01 -8.65
CA CYS A 276 20.43 2.58 -9.85
C CYS A 276 21.87 2.08 -10.02
N ARG A 277 22.22 1.69 -11.24
CA ARG A 277 23.56 1.23 -11.62
C ARG A 277 23.96 1.93 -12.91
N ALA A 278 25.19 2.44 -12.97
CA ALA A 278 25.76 3.13 -14.13
C ALA A 278 26.37 2.16 -15.14
#